data_AF-A0A356UF76-F1
#
_entry.id   AF-A0A356UF76-F1
#
_cell.length_a   1.000
_cell.length_b   1.000
_cell.length_c   1.000
_cell.angle_alpha   90.00
_cell.angle_beta   90.00
_cell.angle_gamma   90.00
#
_symmetry.space_group_name_H-M   'P 1'
#
loop_
_entity.id
_entity.type
_entity.pdbx_description
1 polymer ?
#
loop_
_entity_poly.entity_id
_entity_poly.type
_entity_poly.pdbx_seq_one_letter_code
_entity_poly.pdbx_strand_id
1 'polypeptide(L)'
;MPWKRKISLIVILIFLISLFTPGMLYADTVDVKAEAYVLMDADSGKVLLAANEHKRLAPASMTKLMTLILAVEDLQNGKEGLKDKVVTSEEAWKMGGSQIYLAPGEEMTYEDMLIAIAVGSANDACVAVAEHLEGTHKNFVERMNREAKML
;
A
#
# COMPACT_ATOMS: atom_id res chain seq x y z
N MET A 1 -22.41 46.95 49.80
CA MET A 1 -21.96 45.90 50.76
C MET A 1 -20.77 45.14 50.17
N PRO A 2 -19.73 44.85 50.97
CA PRO A 2 -18.47 44.27 50.51
C PRO A 2 -18.60 42.90 49.83
N TRP A 3 -19.62 42.12 50.15
CA TRP A 3 -19.90 40.82 49.52
C TRP A 3 -20.21 40.91 48.01
N LYS A 4 -20.87 41.98 47.53
CA LYS A 4 -21.18 42.15 46.10
C LYS A 4 -19.93 42.33 45.24
N ARG A 5 -18.90 43.00 45.78
CA ARG A 5 -17.59 43.17 45.10
C ARG A 5 -16.82 41.85 45.01
N LYS A 6 -16.83 41.05 46.08
CA LYS A 6 -16.21 39.71 46.08
C LYS A 6 -16.88 38.78 45.07
N ILE A 7 -18.21 38.82 44.97
CA ILE A 7 -18.96 38.03 43.99
C ILE A 7 -18.62 38.47 42.55
N SER A 8 -18.60 39.76 42.25
CA SER A 8 -18.17 40.24 40.92
C SER A 8 -16.77 39.80 40.54
N LEU A 9 -15.81 39.84 41.48
CA LEU A 9 -14.44 39.40 41.20
C LEU A 9 -14.35 37.90 40.91
N ILE A 10 -15.14 37.07 41.60
CA ILE A 10 -15.21 35.63 41.35
C ILE A 10 -15.82 35.36 39.96
N VAL A 11 -16.88 36.07 39.59
CA VAL A 11 -17.52 35.91 38.27
C VAL A 11 -16.57 36.33 37.14
N ILE A 12 -15.84 37.43 37.31
CA ILE A 12 -14.84 37.88 36.33
C ILE A 12 -13.71 36.86 36.23
N LEU A 13 -13.25 36.30 37.35
CA LEU A 13 -12.19 35.27 37.35
C LEU A 13 -12.64 34.00 36.63
N ILE A 14 -13.87 33.52 36.87
CA ILE A 14 -14.44 32.36 36.17
C ILE A 14 -14.56 32.65 34.66
N PHE A 15 -15.03 33.84 34.30
CA PHE A 15 -15.13 34.26 32.90
C PHE A 15 -13.75 34.30 32.22
N LEU A 16 -12.75 34.87 32.87
CA LEU A 16 -11.38 34.92 32.35
C LEU A 16 -10.79 33.51 32.20
N ILE A 17 -10.99 32.60 33.15
CA ILE A 17 -10.53 31.20 33.05
C ILE A 17 -11.18 30.50 31.85
N SER A 18 -12.47 30.76 31.57
CA SER A 18 -13.17 30.18 30.42
C SER A 18 -12.67 30.68 29.06
N LEU A 19 -12.01 31.84 29.01
CA LEU A 19 -11.37 32.36 27.79
C LEU A 19 -10.03 31.69 27.48
N PHE A 20 -9.42 30.99 28.46
CA PHE A 20 -8.12 30.34 28.31
C PHE A 20 -8.21 28.81 28.28
N THR A 21 -9.40 28.21 28.27
CA THR A 21 -9.51 26.78 27.97
C THR A 21 -9.34 26.59 26.47
N PRO A 22 -8.23 26.00 25.98
CA PRO A 22 -8.12 25.67 24.57
C PRO A 22 -9.30 24.77 24.22
N GLY A 23 -10.12 25.21 23.25
CA GLY A 23 -11.18 24.38 22.72
C GLY A 23 -10.54 23.08 22.21
N MET A 24 -10.99 21.95 22.74
CA MET A 24 -10.53 20.65 22.28
C MET A 24 -11.11 20.45 20.87
N LEU A 25 -10.33 20.82 19.87
CA LEU A 25 -10.61 20.49 18.47
C LEU A 25 -10.31 19.01 18.30
N TYR A 26 -11.35 18.19 18.44
CA TYR A 26 -11.29 16.83 17.92
C TYR A 26 -11.31 16.92 16.39
N ALA A 27 -10.36 16.26 15.75
CA ALA A 27 -10.51 15.95 14.34
C ALA A 27 -11.80 15.14 14.18
N ASP A 28 -12.56 15.44 13.13
CA ASP A 28 -13.78 14.70 12.83
C ASP A 28 -13.45 13.20 12.72
N THR A 29 -14.23 12.36 13.39
CA THR A 29 -13.96 10.92 13.37
C THR A 29 -14.35 10.38 12.00
N VAL A 30 -13.37 9.87 11.25
CA VAL A 30 -13.63 9.19 9.98
C VAL A 30 -14.25 7.82 10.28
N ASP A 31 -15.53 7.63 9.95
CA ASP A 31 -16.17 6.32 10.00
C ASP A 31 -15.72 5.48 8.79
N VAL A 32 -14.73 4.62 9.01
CA VAL A 32 -14.17 3.73 7.99
C VAL A 32 -14.86 2.36 8.06
N LYS A 33 -15.61 2.01 7.02
CA LYS A 33 -16.26 0.71 6.87
C LYS A 33 -15.30 -0.33 6.28
N ALA A 34 -14.35 -0.80 7.07
CA ALA A 34 -13.42 -1.86 6.70
C ALA A 34 -13.07 -2.76 7.90
N GLU A 35 -12.69 -4.01 7.62
CA GLU A 35 -12.25 -4.95 8.66
C GLU A 35 -10.89 -4.55 9.29
N ALA A 36 -10.00 -4.03 8.44
CA ALA A 36 -8.73 -3.46 8.83
C ALA A 36 -8.38 -2.28 7.92
N TYR A 37 -7.71 -1.27 8.46
CA TYR A 37 -7.20 -0.13 7.71
C TYR A 37 -5.98 0.50 8.38
N VAL A 38 -5.16 1.18 7.58
CA VAL A 38 -4.08 2.04 8.04
C VAL A 38 -4.00 3.26 7.11
N LEU A 39 -3.91 4.44 7.71
CA LEU A 39 -3.57 5.70 7.08
C LEU A 39 -2.23 6.14 7.64
N MET A 40 -1.26 6.34 6.75
CA MET A 40 0.11 6.65 7.10
C MET A 40 0.59 7.86 6.31
N ASP A 41 1.31 8.76 6.96
CA ASP A 41 2.09 9.79 6.29
C ASP A 41 3.26 9.13 5.53
N ALA A 42 3.32 9.35 4.22
CA ALA A 42 4.28 8.64 3.36
C ALA A 42 5.74 9.05 3.62
N ASP A 43 5.98 10.32 3.98
CA ASP A 43 7.33 10.85 4.18
C ASP A 43 7.91 10.44 5.54
N SER A 44 7.08 10.52 6.59
CA SER A 44 7.51 10.29 7.97
C SER A 44 7.22 8.88 8.48
N GLY A 45 6.42 8.09 7.76
CA GLY A 45 5.93 6.78 8.21
C GLY A 45 4.99 6.85 9.41
N LYS A 46 4.50 8.04 9.79
CA LYS A 46 3.65 8.19 10.98
C LYS A 46 2.25 7.66 10.68
N VAL A 47 1.80 6.69 11.47
CA VAL A 47 0.40 6.23 11.45
C VAL A 47 -0.50 7.34 12.00
N LEU A 48 -1.44 7.78 11.18
CA LEU A 48 -2.40 8.84 11.50
C LEU A 48 -3.73 8.27 12.01
N LEU A 49 -4.14 7.13 11.46
CA LEU A 49 -5.39 6.45 11.78
C LEU A 49 -5.24 4.96 11.41
N ALA A 50 -5.62 4.05 12.32
CA ALA A 50 -5.54 2.62 12.06
C ALA A 50 -6.58 1.83 12.87
N ALA A 51 -6.97 0.68 12.34
CA ALA A 51 -7.69 -0.34 13.07
C ALA A 51 -7.31 -1.72 12.52
N ASN A 52 -6.97 -2.65 13.41
CA ASN A 52 -6.61 -4.03 13.05
C ASN A 52 -5.47 -4.11 12.00
N GLU A 53 -4.58 -3.13 11.95
CA GLU A 53 -3.53 -2.97 10.94
C GLU A 53 -2.52 -4.13 10.92
N HIS A 54 -2.38 -4.87 12.03
CA HIS A 54 -1.54 -6.06 12.14
C HIS A 54 -2.32 -7.38 12.03
N LYS A 55 -3.63 -7.32 11.76
CA LYS A 55 -4.45 -8.52 11.57
C LYS A 55 -4.05 -9.19 10.25
N ARG A 56 -3.78 -10.49 10.30
CA ARG A 56 -3.50 -11.28 9.09
C ARG A 56 -4.78 -11.49 8.29
N LEU A 57 -4.80 -10.98 7.07
CA LEU A 57 -5.88 -11.12 6.09
C LEU A 57 -5.32 -11.64 4.77
N ALA A 58 -6.18 -12.27 3.95
CA ALA A 58 -5.80 -12.65 2.60
C ALA A 58 -5.61 -11.38 1.74
N PRO A 59 -4.43 -11.13 1.16
CA PRO A 59 -4.14 -9.89 0.45
C PRO A 59 -4.82 -9.80 -0.94
N ALA A 60 -5.29 -10.92 -1.49
CA ALA A 60 -5.77 -11.00 -2.87
C ALA A 60 -4.77 -10.34 -3.85
N SER A 61 -5.23 -9.51 -4.79
CA SER A 61 -4.37 -8.81 -5.76
C SER A 61 -3.39 -7.82 -5.14
N MET A 62 -3.50 -7.44 -3.87
CA MET A 62 -2.45 -6.63 -3.20
C MET A 62 -1.10 -7.36 -3.17
N THR A 63 -1.10 -8.69 -3.30
CA THR A 63 0.12 -9.51 -3.48
C THR A 63 1.01 -8.99 -4.61
N LYS A 64 0.40 -8.45 -5.68
CA LYS A 64 1.11 -7.93 -6.86
C LYS A 64 1.97 -6.71 -6.56
N LEU A 65 1.74 -6.01 -5.44
CA LEU A 65 2.63 -4.93 -5.01
C LEU A 65 4.03 -5.47 -4.71
N MET A 66 4.16 -6.65 -4.08
CA MET A 66 5.48 -7.27 -3.87
C MET A 66 6.11 -7.70 -5.20
N THR A 67 5.32 -8.19 -6.16
CA THR A 67 5.82 -8.48 -7.52
C THR A 67 6.39 -7.23 -8.17
N LEU A 68 5.66 -6.10 -8.12
CA LEU A 68 6.10 -4.82 -8.68
C LEU A 68 7.32 -4.26 -7.96
N ILE A 69 7.39 -4.36 -6.62
CA ILE A 69 8.55 -3.90 -5.83
C ILE A 69 9.82 -4.60 -6.33
N LEU A 70 9.82 -5.93 -6.38
CA LEU A 70 11.00 -6.70 -6.82
C LEU A 70 11.35 -6.45 -8.29
N ALA A 71 10.34 -6.35 -9.15
CA ALA A 71 10.52 -6.11 -10.58
C ALA A 71 11.11 -4.72 -10.86
N VAL A 72 10.67 -3.69 -10.11
CA VAL A 72 11.22 -2.33 -10.20
C VAL A 72 12.60 -2.24 -9.52
N GLU A 73 12.85 -2.99 -8.45
CA GLU A 73 14.16 -3.09 -7.83
C GLU A 73 15.22 -3.62 -8.82
N ASP A 74 14.89 -4.67 -9.58
CA ASP A 74 15.80 -5.21 -10.60
C ASP A 74 16.03 -4.23 -11.76
N LEU A 75 14.99 -3.47 -12.15
CA LEU A 75 15.12 -2.36 -13.10
C LEU A 75 16.06 -1.25 -12.57
N GLN A 76 15.89 -0.83 -11.32
CA GLN A 76 16.71 0.21 -10.70
C GLN A 76 18.17 -0.21 -10.53
N ASN A 77 18.39 -1.50 -10.26
CA ASN A 77 19.72 -2.10 -10.16
C ASN A 77 20.36 -2.41 -11.52
N GLY A 78 19.66 -2.13 -12.62
CA GLY A 78 20.14 -2.35 -13.99
C GLY A 78 20.26 -3.82 -14.39
N LYS A 79 19.58 -4.73 -13.68
CA LYS A 79 19.49 -6.14 -14.09
C LYS A 79 18.55 -6.33 -15.27
N GLU A 80 17.50 -5.51 -15.33
CA GLU A 80 16.53 -5.46 -16.43
C GLU A 80 16.42 -4.03 -16.96
N GLY A 81 16.10 -3.91 -18.24
CA GLY A 81 15.75 -2.67 -18.92
C GLY A 81 14.28 -2.67 -19.34
N LEU A 82 13.67 -1.48 -19.39
CA LEU A 82 12.25 -1.32 -19.79
C LEU A 82 11.92 -1.93 -21.17
N LYS A 83 12.90 -1.97 -22.08
CA LYS A 83 12.73 -2.49 -23.44
C LYS A 83 13.05 -3.98 -23.59
N ASP A 84 13.53 -4.62 -22.52
CA ASP A 84 13.83 -6.04 -22.54
C ASP A 84 12.55 -6.83 -22.77
N LYS A 85 12.69 -7.99 -23.41
CA LYS A 85 11.55 -8.82 -23.82
C LYS A 85 11.28 -9.88 -22.78
N VAL A 86 10.04 -9.91 -22.31
CA VAL A 86 9.51 -10.96 -21.45
C VAL A 86 8.73 -11.92 -22.33
N VAL A 87 9.16 -13.19 -22.35
CA VAL A 87 8.49 -14.25 -23.11
C VAL A 87 7.42 -14.90 -22.23
N THR A 88 6.21 -15.00 -22.75
CA THR A 88 5.09 -15.65 -22.05
C THR A 88 5.24 -17.17 -22.10
N SER A 89 5.18 -17.82 -20.94
CA SER A 89 5.16 -19.29 -20.84
C SER A 89 3.74 -19.87 -20.94
N GLU A 90 3.63 -21.19 -21.09
CA GLU A 90 2.33 -21.87 -20.95
C GLU A 90 1.73 -21.70 -19.55
N GLU A 91 2.55 -21.63 -18.50
CA GLU A 91 2.06 -21.49 -17.13
C GLU A 91 1.50 -20.09 -16.89
N ALA A 92 2.15 -19.05 -17.42
CA ALA A 92 1.62 -17.70 -17.42
C ALA A 92 0.28 -17.60 -18.17
N TRP A 93 0.19 -18.22 -19.35
CA TRP A 93 -1.03 -18.26 -20.15
C TRP A 93 -2.20 -18.99 -19.44
N LYS A 94 -1.92 -20.07 -18.70
CA LYS A 94 -2.92 -20.86 -17.96
C LYS A 94 -3.52 -20.11 -16.76
N MET A 95 -2.97 -18.96 -16.39
CA MET A 95 -3.56 -18.16 -15.33
C MET A 95 -5.02 -17.82 -15.66
N GLY A 96 -5.81 -17.56 -14.62
CA GLY A 96 -7.18 -17.06 -14.73
C GLY A 96 -7.33 -15.73 -14.02
N GLY A 97 -8.57 -15.22 -13.91
CA GLY A 97 -8.85 -13.94 -13.26
C GLY A 97 -8.56 -12.75 -14.17
N SER A 98 -8.03 -11.66 -13.62
CA SER A 98 -7.63 -10.49 -14.41
C SER A 98 -6.42 -10.81 -15.27
N GLN A 99 -6.50 -10.57 -16.57
CA GLN A 99 -5.50 -10.95 -17.56
C GLN A 99 -5.46 -9.96 -18.71
N ILE A 100 -4.35 -9.95 -19.45
CA ILE A 100 -4.25 -9.31 -20.77
C ILE A 100 -4.30 -10.34 -21.91
N TYR A 101 -4.44 -11.62 -21.57
CA TYR A 101 -4.63 -12.76 -22.48
C TYR A 101 -3.39 -13.07 -23.34
N LEU A 102 -2.21 -13.03 -22.71
CA LEU A 102 -0.94 -13.37 -23.36
C LEU A 102 -0.95 -14.79 -23.94
N ALA A 103 -0.50 -14.97 -25.19
CA ALA A 103 -0.31 -16.29 -25.78
C ALA A 103 1.06 -16.91 -25.44
N PRO A 104 1.19 -18.25 -25.35
CA PRO A 104 2.50 -18.88 -25.18
C PRO A 104 3.49 -18.49 -26.29
N GLY A 105 4.69 -18.06 -25.89
CA GLY A 105 5.72 -17.54 -26.81
C GLY A 105 5.53 -16.08 -27.23
N GLU A 106 4.45 -15.42 -26.81
CA GLU A 106 4.27 -13.98 -27.05
C GLU A 106 5.30 -13.17 -26.24
N GLU A 107 5.87 -12.16 -26.89
CA GLU A 107 6.85 -11.25 -26.31
C GLU A 107 6.27 -9.85 -26.14
N MET A 108 6.27 -9.35 -24.90
CA MET A 108 6.02 -7.94 -24.61
C MET A 108 7.25 -7.29 -24.00
N THR A 109 7.30 -5.96 -24.03
CA THR A 109 8.37 -5.25 -23.32
C THR A 109 8.17 -5.38 -21.81
N TYR A 110 9.26 -5.32 -21.05
CA TYR A 110 9.23 -5.31 -19.60
C TYR A 110 8.33 -4.17 -19.08
N GLU A 111 8.41 -2.99 -19.71
CA GLU A 111 7.52 -1.85 -19.44
C GLU A 111 6.03 -2.20 -19.60
N ASP A 112 5.64 -2.80 -20.73
CA ASP A 112 4.25 -3.18 -20.97
C ASP A 112 3.76 -4.21 -19.95
N MET A 113 4.62 -5.17 -19.57
CA MET A 113 4.30 -6.16 -18.54
C MET A 113 4.06 -5.50 -17.18
N LEU A 114 4.93 -4.55 -16.77
CA LEU A 114 4.74 -3.80 -15.52
C LEU A 114 3.45 -2.99 -15.53
N ILE A 115 3.12 -2.35 -16.64
CA ILE A 115 1.86 -1.61 -16.80
C ILE A 115 0.66 -2.55 -16.71
N ALA A 116 0.72 -3.72 -17.36
CA ALA A 116 -0.34 -4.72 -17.29
C ALA A 116 -0.59 -5.21 -15.85
N ILE A 117 0.47 -5.41 -15.07
CA ILE A 117 0.38 -5.78 -13.65
C ILE A 117 -0.20 -4.63 -12.82
N ALA A 118 0.31 -3.41 -12.97
CA ALA A 118 -0.06 -2.27 -12.15
C ALA A 118 -1.48 -1.76 -12.42
N VAL A 119 -1.88 -1.69 -13.69
CA VAL A 119 -3.16 -1.14 -14.13
C VAL A 119 -4.20 -2.25 -14.33
N GLY A 120 -3.83 -3.30 -15.04
CA GLY A 120 -4.72 -4.42 -15.37
C GLY A 120 -4.87 -5.44 -14.25
N SER A 121 -4.02 -5.38 -13.22
CA SER A 121 -3.90 -6.45 -12.22
C SER A 121 -3.68 -7.82 -12.87
N ALA A 122 -2.99 -7.85 -14.01
CA ALA A 122 -2.90 -9.00 -14.90
C ALA A 122 -2.08 -10.15 -14.26
N ASN A 123 -2.71 -11.32 -14.09
CA ASN A 123 -2.13 -12.49 -13.45
C ASN A 123 -1.15 -13.23 -14.36
N ASP A 124 -1.47 -13.31 -15.65
CA ASP A 124 -0.61 -13.84 -16.70
C ASP A 124 0.72 -13.06 -16.78
N ALA A 125 0.65 -11.73 -16.82
CA ALA A 125 1.83 -10.87 -16.79
C ALA A 125 2.65 -11.04 -15.49
N CYS A 126 2.01 -11.22 -14.33
CA CYS A 126 2.72 -11.48 -13.07
C CYS A 126 3.56 -12.75 -13.14
N VAL A 127 3.01 -13.84 -13.67
CA VAL A 127 3.73 -15.11 -13.78
C VAL A 127 4.83 -15.02 -14.83
N ALA A 128 4.56 -14.39 -15.98
CA ALA A 128 5.58 -14.20 -17.02
C ALA A 128 6.79 -13.39 -16.49
N VAL A 129 6.55 -12.28 -15.79
CA VAL A 129 7.62 -11.48 -15.16
C VAL A 129 8.35 -12.27 -14.07
N ALA A 130 7.62 -13.00 -13.22
CA ALA A 130 8.23 -13.80 -12.17
C ALA A 130 9.16 -14.90 -12.72
N GLU A 131 8.76 -15.53 -13.83
CA GLU A 131 9.56 -16.55 -14.50
C GLU A 131 10.76 -15.96 -15.25
N HIS A 132 10.59 -14.78 -15.85
CA HIS A 132 11.68 -14.04 -16.48
C HIS A 132 12.80 -13.69 -15.49
N LEU A 133 12.43 -13.24 -14.29
CA LEU A 133 13.40 -12.78 -13.28
C LEU A 133 14.10 -13.92 -12.51
N GLU A 134 13.37 -14.99 -12.20
CA GLU A 134 13.86 -16.04 -11.27
C GLU A 134 13.83 -17.45 -11.88
N GLY A 135 13.60 -17.55 -13.19
CA GLY A 135 13.49 -18.78 -13.98
C GLY A 135 12.17 -19.55 -13.76
N THR A 136 11.59 -19.49 -12.56
CA THR A 136 10.27 -20.05 -12.25
C THR A 136 9.51 -19.14 -11.30
N HIS A 137 8.17 -19.13 -11.40
CA HIS A 137 7.35 -18.35 -10.45
C HIS A 137 7.51 -18.84 -9.00
N LYS A 138 7.87 -20.12 -8.77
CA LYS A 138 8.12 -20.66 -7.43
C LYS A 138 9.35 -20.02 -6.78
N ASN A 139 10.45 -19.92 -7.51
CA ASN A 139 11.65 -19.23 -7.04
C ASN A 139 11.35 -17.76 -6.74
N PHE A 140 10.54 -17.12 -7.59
CA PHE A 140 10.07 -15.76 -7.35
C PHE A 140 9.28 -15.64 -6.05
N VAL A 141 8.35 -16.56 -5.76
CA VAL A 141 7.64 -16.59 -4.48
C VAL A 141 8.58 -16.75 -3.28
N GLU A 142 9.66 -17.54 -3.41
CA GLU A 142 10.68 -17.63 -2.36
C GLU A 142 11.39 -16.28 -2.14
N ARG A 143 11.69 -15.55 -3.22
CA ARG A 143 12.23 -14.19 -3.13
C ARG A 143 11.25 -13.22 -2.50
N MET A 144 9.98 -13.23 -2.90
CA MET A 144 8.91 -12.41 -2.27
C MET A 144 8.84 -12.63 -0.76
N ASN A 145 8.89 -13.89 -0.31
CA ASN A 145 8.84 -14.22 1.11
C ASN A 145 10.11 -13.83 1.87
N ARG A 146 11.26 -13.77 1.19
CA ARG A 146 12.51 -13.28 1.77
C ARG A 146 12.45 -11.78 1.97
N GLU A 147 11.99 -11.06 0.95
CA GLU A 147 11.81 -9.60 1.00
C GLU A 147 10.81 -9.19 2.09
N ALA A 148 9.67 -9.88 2.17
CA ALA A 148 8.66 -9.62 3.20
C ALA A 148 9.14 -9.83 4.64
N LYS A 149 10.27 -10.51 4.87
CA LYS A 149 10.89 -10.66 6.21
C LYS A 149 11.92 -9.58 6.52
N MET A 150 12.40 -8.87 5.49
CA MET A 150 13.43 -7.83 5.59
C MET A 150 12.82 -6.45 5.76
N LEU A 151 11.61 -6.24 5.24
CA LEU A 151 10.76 -5.06 5.46
C LEU A 151 10.09 -5.09 6.84
#